data_AF-A0AAE1Q8U4-F1
#
_entry.id   AF-A0AAE1Q8U4-F1
#
_cell.length_a   1.000
_cell.length_b   1.000
_cell.length_c   1.000
_cell.angle_alpha   90.00
_cell.angle_beta   90.00
_cell.angle_gamma   90.00
#
_symmetry.space_group_name_H-M   'P 1'
#
loop_
_entity.id
_entity.type
_entity.pdbx_description
1 polymer ?
#
loop_
_entity_poly.entity_id
_entity_poly.type
_entity_poly.pdbx_seq_one_letter_code
_entity_poly.pdbx_strand_id
1 'polypeptide(L)'
;MRIGKTEIPSGDYVMEQRLTLTNAEKDLGVTIDKDLSFEKHISEKVNSANHIVGLIRRTISCLNEEVFRQLFVALVRPILEYASPVWSPYKVKDITALENVQRRATRQVTTLQGVSYEDRLRKLKLPTLAYRRARGEMIEVYKIMQGVYDEEVCRDLFERQEDDLTRGHSKKLYVRRSRLNIRKNFFGNRVVENWNDLPE
;
A
#
# COMPACT_ATOMS: atom_id res chain seq x y z
N MET A 1 -0.19 -27.22 -8.27
CA MET A 1 0.02 -27.73 -6.89
C MET A 1 -1.22 -27.41 -6.06
N ARG A 2 -2.03 -28.44 -5.73
CA ARG A 2 -3.25 -28.32 -4.92
C ARG A 2 -2.81 -28.29 -3.45
N ILE A 3 -2.84 -27.13 -2.80
CA ILE A 3 -2.79 -27.07 -1.33
C ILE A 3 -4.23 -27.22 -0.87
N GLY A 4 -4.59 -28.45 -0.49
CA GLY A 4 -5.91 -28.77 0.06
C GLY A 4 -6.13 -28.06 1.39
N LYS A 5 -7.37 -28.14 1.91
CA LYS A 5 -7.70 -27.82 3.31
C LYS A 5 -7.03 -28.85 4.23
N THR A 6 -5.70 -28.87 4.26
CA THR A 6 -4.94 -29.60 5.24
C THR A 6 -4.91 -28.73 6.47
N GLU A 7 -5.45 -29.22 7.60
CA GLU A 7 -5.17 -28.61 8.89
C GLU A 7 -3.65 -28.41 8.98
N ILE A 8 -3.23 -27.16 9.20
CA ILE A 8 -1.82 -26.85 9.40
C ILE A 8 -1.38 -27.73 10.57
N PRO A 9 -0.34 -28.57 10.43
CA PRO A 9 0.11 -29.42 11.51
C PRO A 9 0.41 -28.53 12.72
N SER A 10 -0.35 -28.73 13.80
CA SER A 10 -0.08 -28.14 15.12
C SER A 10 1.13 -28.85 15.73
N GLY A 11 2.27 -28.77 15.05
CA GLY A 11 3.55 -29.27 15.50
C GLY A 11 4.36 -28.14 16.12
N ASP A 12 5.10 -28.45 17.18
CA ASP A 12 6.14 -27.57 17.69
C ASP A 12 7.28 -27.50 16.66
N TYR A 13 7.39 -26.37 15.98
CA TYR A 13 8.51 -26.13 15.07
C TYR A 13 9.74 -25.76 15.92
N VAL A 14 10.73 -26.64 15.90
CA VAL A 14 12.02 -26.43 16.58
C VAL A 14 13.06 -26.13 15.52
N MET A 15 13.54 -24.88 15.50
CA MET A 15 14.81 -24.54 14.85
C MET A 15 15.90 -24.63 15.92
N GLU A 16 16.49 -23.50 16.35
CA GLU A 16 17.39 -23.47 17.51
C GLU A 16 16.63 -23.29 18.84
N GLN A 17 15.38 -22.81 18.78
CA GLN A 17 14.48 -22.67 19.93
C GLN A 17 13.04 -23.03 19.52
N ARG A 18 12.21 -23.43 20.49
CA ARG A 18 10.79 -23.75 20.27
C ARG A 18 10.03 -22.48 19.91
N LEU A 19 9.49 -22.41 18.70
CA LEU A 19 8.72 -21.27 18.24
C LEU A 19 7.29 -21.35 18.79
N THR A 20 6.81 -20.23 19.33
CA THR A 20 5.41 -20.11 19.75
C THR A 20 4.52 -19.79 18.56
N LEU A 21 3.39 -20.49 18.44
CA LEU A 21 2.38 -20.16 17.45
C LEU A 21 1.83 -18.74 17.71
N THR A 22 1.96 -17.86 16.73
CA THR A 22 1.38 -16.51 16.77
C THR A 22 0.35 -16.32 15.66
N ASN A 23 -0.66 -15.51 15.92
CA ASN A 23 -1.68 -15.15 14.93
C ASN A 23 -1.24 -14.02 14.00
N ALA A 24 -0.20 -13.27 14.38
CA ALA A 24 0.38 -12.22 13.57
C ALA A 24 1.84 -11.98 13.96
N GLU A 25 2.69 -11.77 12.96
CA GLU A 25 4.12 -11.51 13.14
C GLU A 25 4.50 -10.19 12.48
N LYS A 26 5.49 -9.48 13.02
CA LYS A 26 5.93 -8.20 12.48
C LYS A 26 7.32 -8.34 11.89
N ASP A 27 7.40 -8.16 10.58
CA ASP A 27 8.66 -8.19 9.84
C ASP A 27 8.88 -6.89 9.08
N LEU A 28 10.10 -6.34 9.19
CA LEU A 28 10.51 -5.05 8.60
C LEU A 28 9.47 -3.93 8.75
N GLY A 29 8.74 -3.89 9.86
CA GLY A 29 7.73 -2.85 10.14
C GLY A 29 6.33 -3.12 9.56
N VAL A 30 6.12 -4.26 8.88
CA VAL A 30 4.84 -4.76 8.36
C VAL A 30 4.33 -5.91 9.22
N THR A 31 3.04 -5.86 9.58
CA THR A 31 2.40 -6.89 10.41
C THR A 31 1.63 -7.84 9.50
N ILE A 32 2.01 -9.11 9.50
CA ILE A 32 1.41 -10.15 8.66
C ILE A 32 0.59 -11.08 9.57
N ASP A 33 -0.72 -11.17 9.31
CA ASP A 33 -1.61 -12.07 10.03
C ASP A 33 -1.75 -13.43 9.32
N LYS A 34 -2.24 -14.45 10.04
CA LYS A 34 -2.45 -15.81 9.51
C LYS A 34 -3.36 -15.88 8.28
N ASP A 35 -4.21 -14.88 8.08
CA ASP A 35 -5.18 -14.80 6.97
C ASP A 35 -4.65 -13.92 5.82
N LEU A 36 -3.45 -13.37 5.98
CA LEU A 36 -2.75 -12.45 5.08
C LEU A 36 -3.64 -11.27 4.64
N SER A 37 -4.47 -10.78 5.59
CA SER A 37 -5.50 -9.77 5.33
C SER A 37 -4.99 -8.33 5.41
N PHE A 38 -3.85 -8.12 6.09
CA PHE A 38 -3.25 -6.82 6.44
C PHE A 38 -4.17 -5.85 7.20
N GLU A 39 -5.37 -6.27 7.62
CA GLU A 39 -6.33 -5.39 8.31
C GLU A 39 -5.77 -4.87 9.63
N LYS A 40 -5.13 -5.76 10.41
CA LYS A 40 -4.46 -5.40 11.66
C LYS A 40 -3.37 -4.35 11.42
N HIS A 41 -2.52 -4.58 10.42
CA HIS A 41 -1.45 -3.65 10.05
C HIS A 41 -2.00 -2.27 9.68
N ILE A 42 -3.02 -2.23 8.83
CA ILE A 42 -3.61 -0.97 8.36
C ILE A 42 -4.23 -0.20 9.53
N SER A 43 -4.94 -0.89 10.43
CA SER A 43 -5.48 -0.29 11.65
C SER A 43 -4.39 0.34 12.52
N GLU A 44 -3.27 -0.37 12.73
CA GLU A 44 -2.12 0.13 13.48
C GLU A 44 -1.51 1.38 12.83
N LYS A 45 -1.36 1.41 11.50
CA LYS A 45 -0.82 2.58 10.77
C LYS A 45 -1.79 3.76 10.77
N VAL A 46 -3.09 3.52 10.60
CA VAL A 46 -4.13 4.55 10.70
C VAL A 46 -4.12 5.19 12.09
N ASN A 47 -4.00 4.40 13.15
CA ASN A 47 -3.94 4.90 14.52
C ASN A 47 -2.66 5.72 14.76
N SER A 48 -1.51 5.22 14.30
CA SER A 48 -0.22 5.91 14.40
C SER A 48 -0.25 7.26 13.67
N ALA A 49 -0.79 7.28 12.45
CA ALA A 49 -0.93 8.50 11.66
C ALA A 49 -1.91 9.50 12.30
N ASN A 50 -3.04 9.02 12.82
CA ASN A 50 -3.97 9.87 13.57
C ASN A 50 -3.35 10.48 14.82
N HIS A 51 -2.45 9.76 15.50
CA HIS A 51 -1.71 10.29 16.64
C HIS A 51 -0.86 11.50 16.22
N ILE A 52 -0.09 11.37 15.14
CA ILE A 52 0.71 12.49 14.58
C ILE A 52 -0.18 13.66 14.14
N VAL A 53 -1.29 13.38 13.45
CA VAL A 53 -2.27 14.42 13.07
C VAL A 53 -2.85 15.13 14.31
N GLY A 54 -3.05 14.41 15.41
CA GLY A 54 -3.44 14.98 16.69
C GLY A 54 -2.36 15.85 17.32
N LEU A 55 -1.10 15.43 17.25
CA LEU A 55 0.05 16.21 17.73
C LEU A 55 0.20 17.53 16.97
N ILE A 56 0.21 17.48 15.63
CA ILE A 56 0.30 18.67 14.76
C ILE A 56 -0.75 19.71 15.16
N ARG A 57 -1.99 19.28 15.38
CA ARG A 57 -3.09 20.16 15.80
C ARG A 57 -2.86 20.83 17.16
N ARG A 58 -2.21 20.14 18.10
CA ARG A 58 -1.98 20.67 19.46
C ARG A 58 -0.76 21.57 19.53
N THR A 59 0.25 21.32 18.70
CA THR A 59 1.54 22.03 18.76
C THR A 59 1.60 23.24 17.85
N ILE A 60 0.87 23.23 16.73
CA ILE A 60 0.92 24.32 15.74
C ILE A 60 -0.38 25.13 15.81
N SER A 61 -0.27 26.36 16.29
CA SER A 61 -1.40 27.29 16.44
C SER A 61 -1.93 27.82 15.10
N CYS A 62 -1.03 28.13 14.16
CA CYS A 62 -1.35 28.70 12.85
C CYS A 62 -0.95 27.75 11.73
N LEU A 63 -1.90 26.91 11.31
CA LEU A 63 -1.67 25.90 10.27
C LEU A 63 -2.14 26.42 8.90
N ASN A 64 -1.26 27.16 8.21
CA ASN A 64 -1.50 27.58 6.84
C ASN A 64 -1.31 26.42 5.84
N GLU A 65 -1.72 26.62 4.58
CA GLU A 65 -1.70 25.58 3.55
C GLU A 65 -0.30 25.01 3.27
N GLU A 66 0.72 25.86 3.29
CA GLU A 66 2.11 25.46 3.03
C GLU A 66 2.68 24.63 4.17
N VAL A 67 2.59 25.14 5.40
CA VAL A 67 3.09 24.49 6.61
C VAL A 67 2.34 23.17 6.83
N PHE A 68 1.02 23.15 6.63
CA PHE A 68 0.26 21.91 6.68
C PHE A 68 0.79 20.88 5.69
N ARG A 69 0.97 21.28 4.43
CA ARG A 69 1.43 20.38 3.37
C ARG A 69 2.79 19.80 3.74
N GLN A 70 3.74 20.63 4.19
CA GLN A 70 5.07 20.19 4.60
C GLN A 70 5.00 19.18 5.76
N LEU A 71 4.25 19.48 6.82
CA LEU A 71 4.09 18.59 7.98
C LEU A 71 3.40 17.28 7.63
N PHE A 72 2.32 17.34 6.86
CA PHE A 72 1.58 16.14 6.43
C PHE A 72 2.47 15.22 5.59
N VAL A 73 3.19 15.80 4.62
CA VAL A 73 4.11 15.08 3.74
C VAL A 73 5.28 14.47 4.50
N ALA A 74 5.86 15.18 5.46
CA ALA A 74 7.05 14.75 6.16
C ALA A 74 6.75 13.76 7.31
N LEU A 75 5.64 13.92 8.02
CA LEU A 75 5.37 13.19 9.26
C LEU A 75 4.26 12.15 9.16
N VAL A 76 3.18 12.46 8.42
CA VAL A 76 1.99 11.61 8.38
C VAL A 76 2.08 10.61 7.22
N ARG A 77 2.47 11.11 6.04
CA ARG A 77 2.49 10.32 4.81
C ARG A 77 3.44 9.12 4.87
N PRO A 78 4.66 9.19 5.42
CA PRO A 78 5.53 8.02 5.52
C PRO A 78 4.91 6.88 6.33
N ILE A 79 4.16 7.19 7.39
CA ILE A 79 3.46 6.18 8.20
C ILE A 79 2.41 5.43 7.38
N LEU A 80 1.73 6.14 6.47
CA LEU A 80 0.63 5.61 5.65
C LEU A 80 1.10 4.99 4.32
N GLU A 81 2.35 5.23 3.89
CA GLU A 81 2.85 4.78 2.58
C GLU A 81 4.03 3.80 2.69
N TYR A 82 4.65 3.67 3.85
CA TYR A 82 5.79 2.77 4.04
C TYR A 82 5.45 1.33 3.66
N ALA A 83 6.27 0.73 2.80
CA ALA A 83 6.09 -0.62 2.27
C ALA A 83 4.71 -0.88 1.63
N SER A 84 4.01 0.16 1.13
CA SER A 84 2.68 0.00 0.56
C SER A 84 2.57 -1.03 -0.56
N PRO A 85 3.58 -1.28 -1.43
CA PRO A 85 3.49 -2.36 -2.41
C PRO A 85 3.23 -3.73 -1.78
N VAL A 86 3.64 -3.98 -0.53
CA VAL A 86 3.38 -5.25 0.15
C VAL A 86 1.91 -5.36 0.57
N TRP A 87 1.41 -4.37 1.31
CA TRP A 87 0.15 -4.48 2.05
C TRP A 87 -1.03 -3.69 1.45
N SER A 88 -0.84 -2.96 0.34
CA SER A 88 -1.85 -2.06 -0.24
C SER A 88 -3.25 -2.68 -0.23
N PRO A 89 -4.25 -2.02 0.40
CA PRO A 89 -5.55 -2.63 0.60
C PRO A 89 -6.35 -2.69 -0.70
N TYR A 90 -7.11 -3.77 -0.84
CA TYR A 90 -8.11 -3.93 -1.89
C TYR A 90 -9.56 -3.82 -1.34
N LYS A 91 -9.73 -3.87 -0.02
CA LYS A 91 -11.05 -3.73 0.62
C LYS A 91 -11.40 -2.25 0.76
N VAL A 92 -12.61 -1.90 0.34
CA VAL A 92 -13.12 -0.50 0.39
C VAL A 92 -13.03 0.09 1.79
N LYS A 93 -13.30 -0.71 2.84
CA LYS A 93 -13.21 -0.27 4.24
C LYS A 93 -11.82 0.25 4.61
N ASP A 94 -10.77 -0.45 4.17
CA ASP A 94 -9.39 -0.17 4.54
C ASP A 94 -8.84 0.99 3.70
N ILE A 95 -9.18 1.03 2.41
CA ILE A 95 -8.90 2.18 1.54
C ILE A 95 -9.52 3.45 2.13
N THR A 96 -10.77 3.36 2.58
CA THR A 96 -11.51 4.48 3.19
C THR A 96 -10.90 4.88 4.52
N ALA A 97 -10.47 3.92 5.36
CA ALA A 97 -9.83 4.19 6.63
C ALA A 97 -8.54 5.01 6.47
N LEU A 98 -7.70 4.65 5.49
CA LEU A 98 -6.49 5.41 5.15
C LEU A 98 -6.84 6.82 4.65
N GLU A 99 -7.76 6.93 3.68
CA GLU A 99 -8.16 8.21 3.10
C GLU A 99 -8.80 9.15 4.14
N ASN A 100 -9.50 8.59 5.12
CA ASN A 100 -10.09 9.35 6.21
C ASN A 100 -9.04 10.06 7.10
N VAL A 101 -7.82 9.54 7.20
CA VAL A 101 -6.72 10.25 7.89
C VAL A 101 -6.40 11.55 7.16
N GLN A 102 -6.24 11.51 5.83
CA GLN A 102 -5.99 12.71 5.03
C GLN A 102 -7.20 13.67 5.06
N ARG A 103 -8.43 13.14 4.95
CA ARG A 103 -9.65 13.96 5.09
C ARG A 103 -9.71 14.69 6.42
N ARG A 104 -9.37 14.01 7.52
CA ARG A 104 -9.37 14.60 8.87
C ARG A 104 -8.25 15.62 9.02
N ALA A 105 -7.05 15.31 8.55
CA ALA A 105 -5.89 16.19 8.63
C ALA A 105 -6.14 17.50 7.86
N THR A 106 -6.62 17.42 6.62
CA THR A 106 -6.87 18.61 5.77
C THR A 106 -7.94 19.55 6.34
N ARG A 107 -8.86 19.06 7.20
CA ARG A 107 -9.84 19.90 7.91
C ARG A 107 -9.23 20.79 9.00
N GLN A 108 -7.99 20.52 9.41
CA GLN A 108 -7.30 21.31 10.44
C GLN A 108 -6.78 22.64 9.89
N VAL A 109 -6.69 22.78 8.57
CA VAL A 109 -6.25 24.02 7.91
C VAL A 109 -7.37 25.04 7.99
N THR A 110 -7.17 26.10 8.78
CA THR A 110 -8.23 27.09 9.08
C THR A 110 -8.76 27.78 7.82
N THR A 111 -7.90 28.03 6.81
CA THR A 111 -8.30 28.67 5.53
C THR A 111 -9.20 27.80 4.66
N LEU A 112 -9.33 26.50 5.00
CA LEU A 112 -10.04 25.50 4.20
C LEU A 112 -11.31 24.98 4.88
N GLN A 113 -11.79 25.66 5.93
CA GLN A 113 -13.04 25.32 6.59
C GLN A 113 -14.23 25.46 5.62
N GLY A 114 -15.19 24.53 5.66
CA GLY A 114 -16.36 24.51 4.79
C GLY A 114 -16.12 24.08 3.33
N VAL A 115 -14.86 24.00 2.89
CA VAL A 115 -14.49 23.59 1.53
C VAL A 115 -14.65 22.07 1.34
N SER A 116 -15.07 21.61 0.16
CA SER A 116 -15.20 20.18 -0.15
C SER A 116 -13.85 19.44 -0.05
N TYR A 117 -13.86 18.11 0.13
CA TYR A 117 -12.59 17.37 0.25
C TYR A 117 -11.71 17.51 -0.99
N GLU A 118 -12.30 17.40 -2.18
CA GLU A 118 -11.59 17.50 -3.45
C GLU A 118 -10.98 18.89 -3.67
N ASP A 119 -11.71 19.95 -3.32
CA ASP A 119 -11.21 21.32 -3.39
C ASP A 119 -10.06 21.54 -2.38
N ARG A 120 -10.14 20.95 -1.17
CA ARG A 120 -9.03 21.01 -0.20
C ARG A 120 -7.78 20.36 -0.77
N LEU A 121 -7.90 19.21 -1.43
CA LEU A 121 -6.78 18.54 -2.07
C LEU A 121 -6.15 19.39 -3.18
N ARG A 122 -6.98 20.03 -4.01
CA ARG A 122 -6.51 20.94 -5.08
C ARG A 122 -5.75 22.14 -4.52
N LYS A 123 -6.29 22.82 -3.51
CA LYS A 123 -5.63 23.96 -2.84
C LYS A 123 -4.32 23.56 -2.16
N LEU A 124 -4.32 22.43 -1.45
CA LEU A 124 -3.13 21.88 -0.80
C LEU A 124 -2.15 21.20 -1.76
N LYS A 125 -2.46 21.09 -3.06
CA LYS A 125 -1.65 20.35 -4.05
C LYS A 125 -1.31 18.93 -3.59
N LEU A 126 -2.25 18.26 -2.93
CA LEU A 126 -2.10 16.90 -2.41
C LEU A 126 -2.93 15.93 -3.26
N PRO A 127 -2.31 14.88 -3.85
CA PRO A 127 -3.07 13.79 -4.44
C PRO A 127 -3.78 12.96 -3.35
N THR A 128 -4.77 12.14 -3.74
CA THR A 128 -5.37 11.14 -2.84
C THR A 128 -4.34 10.09 -2.46
N LEU A 129 -4.50 9.47 -1.28
CA LEU A 129 -3.59 8.41 -0.85
C LEU A 129 -3.74 7.16 -1.73
N ALA A 130 -4.96 6.91 -2.22
CA ALA A 130 -5.22 5.83 -3.16
C ALA A 130 -4.41 6.00 -4.46
N TYR A 131 -4.45 7.19 -5.07
CA TYR A 131 -3.65 7.49 -6.25
C TYR A 131 -2.15 7.35 -5.98
N ARG A 132 -1.68 7.83 -4.83
CA ARG A 132 -0.26 7.72 -4.45
C ARG A 132 0.22 6.29 -4.31
N ARG A 133 -0.57 5.41 -3.69
CA ARG A 133 -0.24 3.98 -3.60
C ARG A 133 -0.18 3.34 -4.98
N ALA A 134 -1.18 3.58 -5.83
CA ALA A 134 -1.18 3.06 -7.20
C ALA A 134 0.06 3.54 -7.99
N ARG A 135 0.39 4.83 -7.89
CA ARG A 135 1.62 5.38 -8.50
C ARG A 135 2.89 4.75 -7.94
N GLY A 136 2.95 4.52 -6.63
CA GLY A 136 4.08 3.86 -5.98
C GLY A 136 4.28 2.43 -6.46
N GLU A 137 3.20 1.66 -6.61
CA GLU A 137 3.23 0.30 -7.15
C GLU A 137 3.76 0.25 -8.58
N MET A 138 3.31 1.17 -9.45
CA MET A 138 3.80 1.26 -10.83
C MET A 138 5.29 1.62 -10.89
N ILE A 139 5.76 2.53 -10.03
CA ILE A 139 7.18 2.85 -9.91
C ILE A 139 7.99 1.62 -9.48
N GLU A 140 7.44 0.83 -8.57
CA GLU A 140 8.11 -0.37 -8.08
C GLU A 140 8.24 -1.44 -9.17
N VAL A 141 7.19 -1.63 -9.97
CA VAL A 141 7.24 -2.48 -11.18
C VAL A 141 8.32 -1.98 -12.14
N TYR A 142 8.36 -0.68 -12.41
CA TYR A 142 9.37 -0.09 -13.30
C TYR A 142 10.80 -0.42 -12.82
N LYS A 143 11.10 -0.22 -11.54
CA LYS A 143 12.42 -0.53 -10.98
C LYS A 143 12.79 -2.01 -11.12
N ILE A 144 11.84 -2.91 -10.83
CA ILE A 144 12.03 -4.35 -11.00
C ILE A 144 12.34 -4.68 -12.47
N MET A 145 11.55 -4.13 -13.39
CA MET A 145 11.71 -4.35 -14.83
C MET A 145 12.98 -3.73 -15.43
N GLN A 146 13.59 -2.76 -14.74
CA GLN A 146 14.87 -2.16 -15.12
C GLN A 146 16.08 -2.83 -14.44
N GLY A 147 15.88 -3.89 -13.63
CA GLY A 147 16.98 -4.58 -12.96
C GLY A 147 17.64 -3.74 -11.85
N VAL A 148 16.91 -2.81 -11.23
CA VAL A 148 17.42 -2.03 -10.09
C VAL A 148 17.60 -2.91 -8.84
N TYR A 149 16.87 -4.02 -8.79
CA TYR A 149 16.90 -5.00 -7.71
C TYR A 149 17.55 -6.31 -8.17
N ASP A 150 17.95 -7.12 -7.20
CA ASP A 150 18.46 -8.47 -7.42
C ASP A 150 17.46 -9.29 -8.25
N GLU A 151 17.94 -9.79 -9.39
CA GLU A 151 17.15 -10.53 -10.36
C GLU A 151 16.69 -11.87 -9.78
N GLU A 152 17.48 -12.52 -8.93
CA GLU A 152 17.12 -13.81 -8.31
C GLU A 152 15.93 -13.65 -7.37
N VAL A 153 15.85 -12.53 -6.66
CA VAL A 153 14.73 -12.22 -5.75
C VAL A 153 13.46 -11.86 -6.53
N CYS A 154 13.61 -11.17 -7.66
CA CYS A 154 12.47 -10.63 -8.41
C CYS A 154 11.94 -11.55 -9.52
N ARG A 155 12.68 -12.58 -9.91
CA ARG A 155 12.41 -13.46 -11.07
C ARG A 155 10.96 -13.95 -11.13
N ASP A 156 10.42 -14.36 -9.98
CA ASP A 156 9.09 -14.99 -9.93
C ASP A 156 7.95 -14.00 -9.72
N LEU A 157 8.24 -12.71 -9.49
CA LEU A 157 7.22 -11.69 -9.25
C LEU A 157 6.41 -11.39 -10.51
N PHE A 158 7.09 -11.24 -11.63
CA PHE A 158 6.50 -10.85 -12.91
C PHE A 158 6.98 -11.75 -14.03
N GLU A 159 6.10 -11.94 -15.01
CA GLU A 159 6.36 -12.72 -16.20
C GLU A 159 6.04 -11.82 -17.40
N ARG A 160 6.95 -11.75 -18.36
CA ARG A 160 6.74 -10.93 -19.56
C ARG A 160 5.72 -11.60 -20.45
N GLN A 161 4.88 -10.79 -21.09
CA GLN A 161 4.00 -11.33 -22.11
C GLN A 161 4.80 -11.60 -23.39
N GLU A 162 4.75 -12.82 -23.90
CA GLU A 162 5.52 -13.27 -25.07
C GLU A 162 4.83 -12.97 -26.42
N ASP A 163 3.61 -12.40 -26.41
CA ASP A 163 2.82 -12.19 -27.63
C ASP A 163 3.13 -10.87 -28.36
N ASP A 164 3.22 -10.96 -29.69
CA ASP A 164 3.22 -9.85 -30.66
C ASP A 164 1.82 -9.18 -30.79
N LEU A 165 1.21 -8.82 -29.67
CA LEU A 165 -0.03 -8.04 -29.72
C LEU A 165 0.28 -6.65 -30.31
N THR A 166 -0.30 -6.35 -31.47
CA THR A 166 -0.18 -5.07 -32.18
C THR A 166 -0.77 -3.86 -31.43
N ARG A 167 -1.25 -4.05 -30.19
CA ARG A 167 -1.90 -3.00 -29.39
C ARG A 167 -1.26 -2.92 -28.00
N GLY A 168 -0.82 -1.72 -27.65
CA GLY A 168 -0.19 -1.38 -26.37
C GLY A 168 1.35 -1.44 -26.43
N HIS A 169 2.01 -1.11 -25.32
CA HIS A 169 3.46 -0.96 -25.26
C HIS A 169 4.23 -2.30 -25.20
N SER A 170 5.52 -2.28 -25.53
CA SER A 170 6.41 -3.47 -25.63
C SER A 170 6.84 -4.09 -24.30
N LYS A 171 6.46 -3.49 -23.17
CA LYS A 171 6.88 -3.93 -21.82
C LYS A 171 5.76 -4.61 -21.03
N LYS A 172 4.80 -5.22 -21.73
CA LYS A 172 3.64 -5.86 -21.10
C LYS A 172 4.01 -7.06 -20.24
N LEU A 173 3.20 -7.26 -19.21
CA LEU A 173 3.31 -8.32 -18.23
C LEU A 173 2.13 -9.30 -18.36
N TYR A 174 2.40 -10.58 -18.17
CA TYR A 174 1.39 -11.62 -18.23
C TYR A 174 0.41 -11.52 -17.06
N VAL A 175 -0.90 -11.46 -17.36
CA VAL A 175 -1.96 -11.37 -16.35
C VAL A 175 -2.25 -12.74 -15.75
N ARG A 176 -1.66 -13.02 -14.59
CA ARG A 176 -1.86 -14.29 -13.86
C ARG A 176 -3.26 -14.41 -13.27
N ARG A 177 -4.01 -15.42 -13.71
CA ARG A 177 -5.34 -15.73 -13.16
C ARG A 177 -5.25 -16.35 -11.78
N SER A 178 -6.08 -15.88 -10.85
CA SER A 178 -6.10 -16.36 -9.46
C SER A 178 -7.52 -16.57 -8.97
N ARG A 179 -7.79 -17.70 -8.30
CA ARG A 179 -9.10 -17.99 -7.70
C ARG A 179 -9.30 -17.29 -6.35
N LEU A 180 -8.23 -17.12 -5.59
CA LEU A 180 -8.28 -16.53 -4.26
C LEU A 180 -8.01 -15.03 -4.32
N ASN A 181 -8.82 -14.24 -3.61
CA ASN A 181 -8.68 -12.79 -3.53
C ASN A 181 -7.30 -12.36 -3.02
N ILE A 182 -6.72 -13.10 -2.08
CA ILE A 182 -5.37 -12.82 -1.57
C ILE A 182 -4.33 -12.84 -2.69
N ARG A 183 -4.35 -13.86 -3.56
CA ARG A 183 -3.39 -13.97 -4.66
C ARG A 183 -3.74 -13.00 -5.79
N LYS A 184 -5.03 -12.78 -6.08
CA LYS A 184 -5.46 -11.77 -7.05
C LYS A 184 -4.98 -10.37 -6.67
N ASN A 185 -5.10 -10.02 -5.39
CA ASN A 185 -4.70 -8.71 -4.87
C ASN A 185 -3.25 -8.68 -4.36
N PHE A 186 -2.45 -9.70 -4.65
CA PHE A 186 -1.01 -9.67 -4.37
C PHE A 186 -0.33 -8.68 -5.30
N PHE A 187 0.74 -8.02 -4.85
CA PHE A 187 1.48 -7.00 -5.60
C PHE A 187 1.75 -7.41 -7.06
N GLY A 188 2.35 -8.59 -7.26
CA GLY A 188 2.73 -9.10 -8.57
C GLY A 188 1.56 -9.41 -9.52
N ASN A 189 0.32 -9.37 -9.03
CA ASN A 189 -0.87 -9.60 -9.86
C ASN A 189 -1.73 -8.33 -10.00
N ARG A 190 -1.97 -7.58 -8.92
CA ARG A 190 -2.92 -6.45 -8.94
C ARG A 190 -2.45 -5.26 -9.76
N VAL A 191 -1.13 -5.07 -9.88
CA VAL A 191 -0.55 -3.92 -10.59
C VAL A 191 -0.47 -4.15 -12.10
N VAL A 192 -0.56 -5.41 -12.54
CA VAL A 192 -0.30 -5.81 -13.93
C VAL A 192 -1.30 -5.18 -14.90
N GLU A 193 -2.58 -5.13 -14.55
CA GLU A 193 -3.61 -4.51 -15.40
C GLU A 193 -3.31 -3.01 -15.61
N ASN A 194 -3.10 -2.27 -14.52
CA ASN A 194 -2.73 -0.85 -14.58
C ASN A 194 -1.44 -0.60 -15.36
N TRP A 195 -0.46 -1.51 -15.27
CA TRP A 195 0.78 -1.43 -16.01
C TRP A 195 0.56 -1.61 -17.52
N ASN A 196 -0.21 -2.62 -17.90
CA ASN A 196 -0.47 -2.95 -19.30
C ASN A 196 -1.37 -1.92 -20.02
N ASP A 197 -2.13 -1.14 -19.26
CA ASP A 197 -2.96 -0.04 -19.75
C ASP A 197 -2.17 1.26 -19.99
N LEU A 198 -0.87 1.29 -19.66
CA LEU A 198 -0.02 2.44 -19.92
C LEU A 198 0.15 2.69 -21.44
N PRO A 199 0.19 3.97 -21.87
CA PRO A 199 0.60 4.30 -23.22
C PRO A 199 2.09 3.98 -23.44
N GLU A 200 2.51 4.01 -24.70
CA GLU A 200 3.91 3.81 -25.12
C GLU A 200 4.86 4.87 -24.56
#